data_AF-A0A7S4Q9W1-F1
#
_entry.id   AF-A0A7S4Q9W1-F1
#
_cell.length_a   1.000
_cell.length_b   1.000
_cell.length_c   1.000
_cell.angle_alpha   90.00
_cell.angle_beta   90.00
_cell.angle_gamma   90.00
#
_symmetry.space_group_name_H-M   'P 1'
#
loop_
_entity.id
_entity.type
_entity.pdbx_description
1 polymer ?
#
loop_
_entity_poly.entity_id
_entity_poly.type
_entity_poly.pdbx_seq_one_letter_code
_entity_poly.pdbx_strand_id
1 'polypeptide(L)'
;MAPSSALPLQVLTHGAVWCAGLAGVNLGLLLLARRRPSSWLAQRTSGGAFEAPKKNYVVPIIGQCLVMPPLWVLAWALREPGEPWWLAAQADWPSGEFLAYAAGYFLQDAAVHWSDNGALVALHHLGAILASVAASLTSGWLGLLLTLSMVYELGSLALELGDLGLCPRRLACWLLIASTLVPMAWTLAELPFARPPDAYAWFCVLLAFVAGALRVREAWTGLQALAAREALAEAAEAVVVDTAPRTVVSCSVQALQVTR
;
A
#
# COMPACT_ATOMS: atom_id res chain seq x y z
N MET A 1 -27.40 -6.57 18.21
CA MET A 1 -26.51 -5.50 17.75
C MET A 1 -25.77 -4.95 18.96
N ALA A 2 -24.46 -4.80 18.87
CA ALA A 2 -23.71 -4.10 19.92
C ALA A 2 -24.08 -2.60 19.84
N PRO A 3 -24.18 -1.89 20.97
CA PRO A 3 -24.44 -0.46 20.94
C PRO A 3 -23.29 0.27 20.21
N SER A 4 -23.61 1.28 19.40
CA SER A 4 -22.64 2.07 18.61
C SER A 4 -21.50 2.66 19.47
N SER A 5 -21.74 2.86 20.76
CA SER A 5 -20.73 3.30 21.74
C SER A 5 -19.58 2.30 21.97
N ALA A 6 -19.69 1.06 21.49
CA ALA A 6 -18.65 0.04 21.64
C ALA A 6 -17.54 0.13 20.57
N LEU A 7 -17.80 0.78 19.42
CA LEU A 7 -16.89 0.73 18.27
C LEU A 7 -15.53 1.40 18.54
N PRO A 8 -15.44 2.62 19.11
CA PRO A 8 -14.14 3.24 19.41
C PRO A 8 -13.33 2.44 20.42
N LEU A 9 -14.00 1.87 21.44
CA LEU A 9 -13.34 1.03 22.44
C LEU A 9 -12.79 -0.24 21.79
N GLN A 10 -13.55 -0.88 20.89
CA GLN A 10 -13.07 -2.03 20.12
C GLN A 10 -11.84 -1.64 19.29
N VAL A 11 -11.89 -0.53 18.53
CA VAL A 11 -10.76 -0.07 17.71
C VAL A 11 -9.50 0.13 18.54
N LEU A 12 -9.60 0.76 19.72
CA LEU A 12 -8.46 0.99 20.59
C LEU A 12 -7.93 -0.30 21.23
N THR A 13 -8.81 -1.08 21.84
CA THR A 13 -8.41 -2.29 22.59
C THR A 13 -7.94 -3.41 21.68
N HIS A 14 -8.70 -3.72 20.63
CA HIS A 14 -8.31 -4.74 19.66
C HIS A 14 -7.19 -4.24 18.76
N GLY A 15 -7.11 -2.92 18.48
CA GLY A 15 -5.98 -2.34 17.77
C GLY A 15 -4.66 -2.49 18.54
N ALA A 16 -4.69 -2.36 19.87
CA ALA A 16 -3.53 -2.66 20.71
C ALA A 16 -3.14 -4.16 20.65
N VAL A 17 -4.12 -5.06 20.61
CA VAL A 17 -3.88 -6.51 20.44
C VAL A 17 -3.27 -6.81 19.07
N TRP A 18 -3.83 -6.24 18.00
CA TRP A 18 -3.27 -6.34 16.65
C TRP A 18 -1.84 -5.82 16.60
N CYS A 19 -1.59 -4.63 17.17
CA CYS A 19 -0.25 -4.05 17.27
C CYS A 19 0.74 -5.00 17.95
N ALA A 20 0.39 -5.54 19.12
CA ALA A 20 1.26 -6.45 19.86
C ALA A 20 1.54 -7.76 19.09
N GLY A 21 0.52 -8.35 18.48
CA GLY A 21 0.65 -9.58 17.69
C GLY A 21 1.55 -9.38 16.46
N LEU A 22 1.28 -8.33 15.68
CA LEU A 22 2.04 -8.00 14.47
C LEU A 22 3.49 -7.60 14.80
N ALA A 23 3.71 -6.84 15.89
CA ALA A 23 5.06 -6.53 16.38
C ALA A 23 5.83 -7.80 16.78
N GLY A 24 5.16 -8.78 17.40
CA GLY A 24 5.73 -10.09 17.71
C GLY A 24 6.18 -10.85 16.45
N VAL A 25 5.36 -10.85 15.40
CA VAL A 25 5.71 -11.45 14.09
C VAL A 25 6.93 -10.73 13.48
N ASN A 26 6.92 -9.40 13.45
CA ASN A 26 8.04 -8.62 12.92
C ASN A 26 9.34 -8.83 13.71
N LEU A 27 9.26 -8.94 15.04
CA LEU A 27 10.41 -9.30 15.87
C LEU A 27 10.95 -10.68 15.49
N GLY A 28 10.07 -11.67 15.28
CA GLY A 28 10.45 -13.00 14.81
C GLY A 28 11.18 -12.97 13.45
N LEU A 29 10.64 -12.22 12.48
CA LEU A 29 11.25 -12.03 11.16
C LEU A 29 12.61 -11.32 11.26
N LEU A 30 12.72 -10.30 12.12
CA LEU A 30 13.97 -9.58 12.37
C LEU A 30 15.04 -10.51 12.96
N LEU A 31 14.68 -11.31 13.96
CA LEU A 31 15.60 -12.28 14.58
C LEU A 31 16.04 -13.34 13.57
N LEU A 32 15.14 -13.83 12.73
CA LEU A 32 15.46 -14.79 11.67
C LEU A 32 16.42 -14.19 10.64
N ALA A 33 16.15 -12.97 10.17
CA ALA A 33 17.01 -12.26 9.22
C ALA A 33 18.41 -12.00 9.80
N ARG A 34 18.50 -11.62 11.09
CA ARG A 34 19.79 -11.42 11.77
C ARG A 34 20.59 -12.72 11.91
N ARG A 35 19.92 -13.83 12.20
CA ARG A 35 20.57 -15.15 12.30
C ARG A 35 20.99 -15.71 10.93
N ARG A 36 20.34 -15.28 9.85
CA ARG A 36 20.59 -15.74 8.47
C ARG A 36 20.76 -14.55 7.53
N PRO A 37 21.91 -13.83 7.58
CA PRO A 37 22.12 -12.61 6.80
C PRO A 37 22.14 -12.84 5.28
N SER A 38 22.39 -14.07 4.82
CA SER A 38 22.31 -14.46 3.41
C SER A 38 20.88 -14.81 2.95
N SER A 39 19.90 -14.88 3.85
CA SER A 39 18.52 -15.23 3.50
C SER A 39 17.82 -14.11 2.73
N TRP A 40 16.81 -14.47 1.95
CA TRP A 40 15.97 -13.53 1.21
C TRP A 40 15.39 -12.42 2.12
N LEU A 41 14.98 -12.75 3.35
CA LEU A 41 14.43 -11.80 4.32
C LEU A 41 15.40 -10.69 4.75
N ALA A 42 16.70 -11.00 4.78
CA ALA A 42 17.74 -10.06 5.19
C ALA A 42 18.19 -9.14 4.04
N GLN A 43 17.94 -9.53 2.79
CA GLN A 43 18.27 -8.71 1.62
C GLN A 43 17.43 -7.44 1.61
N ARG A 44 18.00 -6.35 1.09
CA ARG A 44 17.26 -5.12 0.80
C ARG A 44 16.64 -5.20 -0.58
N THR A 45 15.51 -4.55 -0.76
CA THR A 45 15.00 -4.22 -2.09
C THR A 45 15.95 -3.21 -2.74
N SER A 46 16.19 -3.33 -4.04
CA SER A 46 17.03 -2.39 -4.79
C SER A 46 16.18 -1.67 -5.82
N GLY A 47 16.31 -0.33 -5.86
CA GLY A 47 15.60 0.49 -6.84
C GLY A 47 14.08 0.57 -6.68
N GLY A 48 13.53 0.14 -5.53
CA GLY A 48 12.13 0.30 -5.15
C GLY A 48 11.77 1.71 -4.66
N ALA A 49 10.52 1.92 -4.22
CA ALA A 49 10.11 3.18 -3.55
C ALA A 49 10.82 3.33 -2.22
N PHE A 50 10.92 2.20 -1.52
CA PHE A 50 11.63 2.10 -0.26
C PHE A 50 12.77 1.11 -0.48
N GLU A 51 13.98 1.50 -0.13
CA GLU A 51 15.12 0.59 -0.11
C GLU A 51 15.18 -0.14 1.23
N ALA A 52 14.10 -0.81 1.62
CA ALA A 52 13.95 -1.46 2.92
C ALA A 52 14.35 -2.96 2.87
N PRO A 53 14.71 -3.57 4.01
CA PRO A 53 14.84 -5.03 4.09
C PRO A 53 13.54 -5.74 3.69
N LYS A 54 13.63 -6.83 2.90
CA LYS A 54 12.46 -7.55 2.36
C LYS A 54 11.50 -8.07 3.44
N LYS A 55 12.01 -8.38 4.64
CA LYS A 55 11.17 -8.76 5.79
C LYS A 55 10.12 -7.71 6.16
N ASN A 56 10.39 -6.41 5.95
CA ASN A 56 9.49 -5.32 6.31
C ASN A 56 8.21 -5.34 5.47
N TYR A 57 8.23 -6.01 4.31
CA TYR A 57 7.08 -6.13 3.39
C TYR A 57 6.21 -7.36 3.70
N VAL A 58 6.67 -8.31 4.53
CA VAL A 58 5.95 -9.58 4.72
C VAL A 58 4.62 -9.38 5.46
N VAL A 59 4.69 -8.70 6.60
CA VAL A 59 3.51 -8.40 7.43
C VAL A 59 2.48 -7.53 6.69
N PRO A 60 2.85 -6.40 6.04
CA PRO A 60 1.87 -5.57 5.34
C PRO A 60 1.21 -6.30 4.16
N ILE A 61 1.97 -7.01 3.31
CA ILE A 61 1.41 -7.77 2.19
C ILE A 61 0.41 -8.83 2.69
N ILE A 62 0.75 -9.59 3.73
CA ILE A 62 -0.17 -10.58 4.32
C ILE A 62 -1.44 -9.89 4.83
N GLY A 63 -1.27 -8.76 5.51
CA GLY A 63 -2.34 -7.91 5.99
C GLY A 63 -3.33 -7.47 4.93
N GLN A 64 -2.82 -6.79 3.92
CA GLN A 64 -3.57 -6.24 2.80
C GLN A 64 -4.20 -7.33 1.92
N CYS A 65 -3.58 -8.51 1.80
CA CYS A 65 -4.10 -9.62 1.01
C CYS A 65 -5.10 -10.52 1.75
N LEU A 66 -4.87 -10.78 3.05
CA LEU A 66 -5.55 -11.87 3.76
C LEU A 66 -6.36 -11.41 4.97
N VAL A 67 -6.11 -10.21 5.51
CA VAL A 67 -6.83 -9.72 6.71
C VAL A 67 -7.86 -8.67 6.31
N MET A 68 -7.45 -7.61 5.62
CA MET A 68 -8.35 -6.50 5.28
C MET A 68 -9.51 -6.89 4.36
N PRO A 69 -9.30 -7.64 3.24
CA PRO A 69 -10.41 -7.96 2.35
C PRO A 69 -11.50 -8.80 3.01
N PRO A 70 -11.20 -9.90 3.76
CA PRO A 70 -12.24 -10.64 4.46
C PRO A 70 -12.99 -9.80 5.50
N LEU A 71 -12.31 -8.94 6.26
CA LEU A 71 -12.98 -8.04 7.22
C LEU A 71 -13.90 -7.05 6.51
N TRP A 72 -13.46 -6.46 5.39
CA TRP A 72 -14.30 -5.59 4.57
C TRP A 72 -15.52 -6.33 3.99
N VAL A 73 -15.33 -7.53 3.45
CA VAL A 73 -16.42 -8.37 2.90
C VAL A 73 -17.40 -8.73 4.01
N LEU A 74 -16.92 -9.09 5.20
CA LEU A 74 -17.77 -9.39 6.36
C LEU A 74 -18.55 -8.17 6.83
N ALA A 75 -17.92 -6.99 6.90
CA ALA A 75 -18.59 -5.74 7.25
C ALA A 75 -19.71 -5.43 6.24
N TRP A 76 -19.41 -5.52 4.94
CA TRP A 76 -20.42 -5.38 3.90
C TRP A 76 -21.54 -6.42 4.03
N ALA A 77 -21.21 -7.69 4.27
CA ALA A 77 -22.20 -8.78 4.30
C ALA A 77 -23.09 -8.76 5.54
N LEU A 78 -22.58 -8.30 6.68
CA LEU A 78 -23.30 -8.26 7.97
C LEU A 78 -23.99 -6.92 8.23
N ARG A 79 -23.89 -5.98 7.29
CA ARG A 79 -24.61 -4.70 7.31
C ARG A 79 -26.12 -4.91 7.41
N GLU A 80 -26.82 -3.95 7.99
CA GLU A 80 -28.28 -3.93 8.10
C GLU A 80 -28.93 -3.92 6.71
N PRO A 81 -29.76 -4.93 6.37
CA PRO A 81 -30.46 -4.95 5.09
C PRO A 81 -31.40 -3.75 4.96
N GLY A 82 -31.28 -3.01 3.86
CA GLY A 82 -32.11 -1.83 3.56
C GLY A 82 -31.45 -0.49 3.94
N GLU A 83 -30.41 -0.51 4.78
CA GLU A 83 -29.64 0.69 5.09
C GLU A 83 -28.55 0.96 4.02
N PRO A 84 -28.34 2.21 3.62
CA PRO A 84 -27.33 2.56 2.62
C PRO A 84 -25.93 2.36 3.18
N TRP A 85 -25.17 1.42 2.63
CA TRP A 85 -23.79 1.14 3.08
C TRP A 85 -22.88 2.38 3.05
N TRP A 86 -22.93 3.14 1.96
CA TRP A 86 -21.98 4.21 1.71
C TRP A 86 -22.13 5.36 2.70
N LEU A 87 -23.36 5.75 3.02
CA LEU A 87 -23.64 7.02 3.71
C LEU A 87 -24.09 6.83 5.17
N ALA A 88 -24.46 5.62 5.60
CA ALA A 88 -24.84 5.34 6.98
C ALA A 88 -23.63 5.03 7.89
N ALA A 89 -23.83 5.14 9.21
CA ALA A 89 -22.89 4.65 10.23
C ALA A 89 -23.35 3.30 10.78
N GLN A 90 -23.22 2.27 9.96
CA GLN A 90 -23.55 0.91 10.37
C GLN A 90 -22.40 0.35 11.22
N ALA A 91 -22.49 0.56 12.53
CA ALA A 91 -21.49 0.11 13.49
C ALA A 91 -21.66 -1.40 13.75
N ASP A 92 -20.87 -2.21 13.06
CA ASP A 92 -20.77 -3.66 13.27
C ASP A 92 -19.37 -4.07 13.75
N TRP A 93 -19.27 -5.27 14.34
CA TRP A 93 -18.00 -5.77 14.87
C TRP A 93 -16.93 -5.97 13.77
N PRO A 94 -17.24 -6.40 12.52
CA PRO A 94 -16.22 -6.49 11.47
C PRO A 94 -15.66 -5.13 11.04
N SER A 95 -16.49 -4.09 10.97
CA SER A 95 -16.06 -2.71 10.74
C SER A 95 -15.09 -2.27 11.85
N GLY A 96 -15.43 -2.60 13.10
CA GLY A 96 -14.56 -2.39 14.25
C GLY A 96 -13.23 -3.11 14.12
N GLU A 97 -13.23 -4.38 13.71
CA GLU A 97 -12.01 -5.15 13.46
C GLU A 97 -11.17 -4.60 12.32
N PHE A 98 -11.79 -4.15 11.22
CA PHE A 98 -11.08 -3.55 10.10
C PHE A 98 -10.31 -2.30 10.56
N LEU A 99 -10.99 -1.40 11.29
CA LEU A 99 -10.38 -0.18 11.82
C LEU A 99 -9.34 -0.49 12.91
N ALA A 100 -9.61 -1.47 13.78
CA ALA A 100 -8.67 -1.94 14.81
C ALA A 100 -7.40 -2.48 14.16
N TYR A 101 -7.55 -3.35 13.15
CA TYR A 101 -6.44 -3.90 12.39
C TYR A 101 -5.62 -2.79 11.73
N ALA A 102 -6.25 -1.86 11.01
CA ALA A 102 -5.56 -0.75 10.38
C ALA A 102 -4.77 0.09 11.40
N ALA A 103 -5.41 0.51 12.50
CA ALA A 103 -4.75 1.26 13.56
C ALA A 103 -3.55 0.49 14.17
N GLY A 104 -3.75 -0.79 14.50
CA GLY A 104 -2.71 -1.63 15.08
C GLY A 104 -1.54 -1.90 14.12
N TYR A 105 -1.84 -2.09 12.83
CA TYR A 105 -0.85 -2.26 11.76
C TYR A 105 0.01 -1.01 11.57
N PHE A 106 -0.59 0.17 11.46
CA PHE A 106 0.17 1.40 11.30
C PHE A 106 0.96 1.77 12.56
N LEU A 107 0.40 1.50 13.75
CA LEU A 107 1.08 1.75 15.02
C LEU A 107 2.32 0.85 15.17
N GLN A 108 2.17 -0.45 14.91
CA GLN A 108 3.31 -1.36 15.03
C GLN A 108 4.38 -1.03 13.99
N ASP A 109 4.01 -0.68 12.76
CA ASP A 109 4.99 -0.35 11.74
C ASP A 109 5.75 0.93 12.07
N ALA A 110 5.03 1.97 12.51
CA ALA A 110 5.63 3.20 13.01
C ALA A 110 6.60 2.93 14.18
N ALA A 111 6.30 2.00 15.09
CA ALA A 111 7.14 1.69 16.23
C ALA A 111 8.35 0.82 15.87
N VAL A 112 8.15 -0.25 15.11
CA VAL A 112 9.20 -1.23 14.78
C VAL A 112 10.18 -0.70 13.74
N HIS A 113 9.69 0.10 12.80
CA HIS A 113 10.48 0.64 11.69
C HIS A 113 10.72 2.16 11.82
N TRP A 114 10.55 2.76 13.00
CA TRP A 114 10.72 4.20 13.21
C TRP A 114 12.04 4.76 12.65
N SER A 115 13.15 4.04 12.83
CA SER A 115 14.47 4.46 12.35
C SER A 115 14.63 4.36 10.83
N ASP A 116 13.84 3.51 10.18
CA ASP A 116 13.90 3.23 8.75
C ASP A 116 12.87 4.07 7.98
N ASN A 117 11.80 4.52 8.66
CA ASN A 117 10.72 5.29 8.08
C ASN A 117 11.12 6.77 7.93
N GLY A 118 10.94 7.31 6.72
CA GLY A 118 11.02 8.75 6.51
C GLY A 118 9.91 9.50 7.24
N ALA A 119 10.11 10.78 7.53
CA ALA A 119 9.13 11.61 8.23
C ALA A 119 7.74 11.59 7.57
N LEU A 120 7.69 11.49 6.24
CA LEU A 120 6.44 11.42 5.49
C LEU A 120 5.66 10.12 5.73
N VAL A 121 6.35 8.99 5.81
CA VAL A 121 5.77 7.68 6.14
C VAL A 121 5.26 7.69 7.59
N ALA A 122 6.04 8.24 8.53
CA ALA A 122 5.62 8.39 9.92
C ALA A 122 4.34 9.24 10.06
N LEU A 123 4.26 10.36 9.34
CA LEU A 123 3.06 11.21 9.30
C LEU A 123 1.87 10.48 8.66
N HIS A 124 2.09 9.69 7.61
CA HIS A 124 1.06 8.86 7.01
C HIS A 124 0.51 7.84 8.01
N HIS A 125 1.36 7.13 8.74
CA HIS A 125 0.95 6.15 9.75
C HIS A 125 0.19 6.80 10.89
N LEU A 126 0.68 7.93 11.42
CA LEU A 126 -0.03 8.69 12.44
C LEU A 126 -1.41 9.13 11.94
N GLY A 127 -1.47 9.69 10.73
CA GLY A 127 -2.72 10.07 10.10
C GLY A 127 -3.70 8.89 9.98
N ALA A 128 -3.22 7.74 9.52
CA ALA A 128 -4.04 6.53 9.38
C ALA A 128 -4.59 6.04 10.71
N ILE A 129 -3.77 6.02 11.78
CA ILE A 129 -4.22 5.67 13.14
C ILE A 129 -5.33 6.62 13.60
N LEU A 130 -5.11 7.93 13.46
CA LEU A 130 -6.10 8.94 13.84
C LEU A 130 -7.38 8.84 13.01
N ALA A 131 -7.27 8.54 11.71
CA ALA A 131 -8.41 8.33 10.84
C ALA A 131 -9.18 7.06 11.18
N SER A 132 -8.53 5.98 11.60
CA SER A 132 -9.22 4.79 12.07
C SER A 132 -10.07 5.07 13.31
N VAL A 133 -9.52 5.84 14.26
CA VAL A 133 -10.26 6.26 15.47
C VAL A 133 -11.38 7.23 15.10
N ALA A 134 -11.12 8.24 14.27
CA ALA A 134 -12.14 9.19 13.83
C ALA A 134 -13.28 8.50 13.05
N ALA A 135 -12.95 7.58 12.14
CA ALA A 135 -13.94 6.78 11.43
C ALA A 135 -14.80 5.94 12.40
N SER A 136 -14.26 5.46 13.51
CA SER A 136 -15.06 4.74 14.52
C SER A 136 -16.04 5.64 15.31
N LEU A 137 -15.80 6.96 15.29
CA LEU A 137 -16.60 7.98 15.98
C LEU A 137 -17.61 8.68 15.06
N THR A 138 -17.59 8.37 13.77
CA THR A 138 -18.47 9.00 12.78
C THR A 138 -19.92 8.58 12.97
N SER A 139 -20.83 9.52 12.72
CA SER A 139 -22.29 9.32 12.71
C SER A 139 -22.84 8.98 11.32
N GLY A 140 -21.98 8.98 10.29
CA GLY A 140 -22.31 8.46 8.96
C GLY A 140 -21.06 8.21 8.11
N TRP A 141 -21.23 7.78 6.87
CA TRP A 141 -20.13 7.52 5.92
C TRP A 141 -19.17 6.38 6.29
N LEU A 142 -19.47 5.58 7.33
CA LEU A 142 -18.54 4.56 7.80
C LEU A 142 -18.21 3.54 6.69
N GLY A 143 -19.23 3.00 6.01
CA GLY A 143 -19.01 2.04 4.92
C GLY A 143 -18.24 2.63 3.74
N LEU A 144 -18.46 3.90 3.40
CA LEU A 144 -17.64 4.61 2.42
C LEU A 144 -16.18 4.71 2.89
N LEU A 145 -15.92 5.20 4.11
CA LEU A 145 -14.57 5.35 4.65
C LEU A 145 -13.79 4.01 4.67
N LEU A 146 -14.45 2.92 5.06
CA LEU A 146 -13.86 1.57 5.02
C LEU A 146 -13.50 1.15 3.60
N THR A 147 -14.41 1.33 2.64
CA THR A 147 -14.15 0.99 1.23
C THR A 147 -13.05 1.85 0.63
N LEU A 148 -13.06 3.16 0.89
CA LEU A 148 -12.01 4.05 0.40
C LEU A 148 -10.65 3.61 0.96
N SER A 149 -10.57 3.32 2.27
CA SER A 149 -9.36 2.78 2.90
C SER A 149 -8.90 1.48 2.23
N MET A 150 -9.82 0.55 1.96
CA MET A 150 -9.51 -0.71 1.27
C MET A 150 -8.93 -0.46 -0.13
N VAL A 151 -9.54 0.45 -0.90
CA VAL A 151 -9.07 0.79 -2.25
C VAL A 151 -7.70 1.47 -2.19
N TYR A 152 -7.46 2.38 -1.24
CA TYR A 152 -6.13 2.96 -1.03
C TYR A 152 -5.07 1.88 -0.80
N GLU A 153 -5.36 0.90 0.06
CA GLU A 153 -4.43 -0.17 0.39
C GLU A 153 -4.10 -1.09 -0.80
N LEU A 154 -4.98 -1.24 -1.79
CA LEU A 154 -4.63 -1.96 -3.04
C LEU A 154 -3.45 -1.32 -3.77
N GLY A 155 -3.33 0.01 -3.72
CA GLY A 155 -2.19 0.72 -4.28
C GLY A 155 -0.92 0.52 -3.47
N SER A 156 -1.04 0.52 -2.14
CA SER A 156 0.08 0.22 -1.23
C SER A 156 0.62 -1.18 -1.52
N LEU A 157 -0.28 -2.18 -1.58
CA LEU A 157 0.04 -3.56 -1.91
C LEU A 157 0.74 -3.68 -3.26
N ALA A 158 0.21 -3.03 -4.30
CA ALA A 158 0.84 -3.05 -5.63
C ALA A 158 2.28 -2.51 -5.58
N LEU A 159 2.51 -1.42 -4.84
CA LEU A 159 3.82 -0.82 -4.64
C LEU A 159 4.78 -1.75 -3.90
N GLU A 160 4.31 -2.41 -2.84
CA GLU A 160 5.07 -3.38 -2.04
C GLU A 160 5.45 -4.61 -2.86
N LEU A 161 4.51 -5.16 -3.65
CA LEU A 161 4.79 -6.25 -4.59
C LEU A 161 5.78 -5.80 -5.67
N GLY A 162 5.70 -4.55 -6.10
CA GLY A 162 6.67 -3.94 -7.02
C GLY A 162 8.07 -3.85 -6.43
N ASP A 163 8.19 -3.45 -5.16
CA ASP A 163 9.47 -3.38 -4.43
C ASP A 163 10.12 -4.76 -4.25
N LEU A 164 9.29 -5.81 -4.06
CA LEU A 164 9.76 -7.19 -4.00
C LEU A 164 10.07 -7.82 -5.37
N GLY A 165 9.81 -7.11 -6.47
CA GLY A 165 9.99 -7.62 -7.84
C GLY A 165 8.92 -8.63 -8.27
N LEU A 166 7.79 -8.70 -7.57
CA LEU A 166 6.65 -9.57 -7.88
C LEU A 166 5.64 -8.90 -8.83
N CYS A 167 5.71 -7.58 -8.98
CA CYS A 167 4.91 -6.80 -9.91
C CYS A 167 5.80 -5.86 -10.73
N PRO A 168 5.56 -5.64 -12.04
CA PRO A 168 6.28 -4.63 -12.80
C PRO A 168 6.14 -3.26 -12.13
N ARG A 169 7.27 -2.61 -11.84
CA ARG A 169 7.30 -1.37 -11.05
C ARG A 169 6.46 -0.24 -11.64
N ARG A 170 6.50 -0.07 -12.97
CA ARG A 170 5.68 0.92 -13.67
C ARG A 170 4.19 0.67 -13.46
N LEU A 171 3.76 -0.60 -13.49
CA LEU A 171 2.37 -0.98 -13.21
C LEU A 171 2.01 -0.67 -11.76
N ALA A 172 2.88 -1.01 -10.81
CA ALA A 172 2.67 -0.73 -9.39
C ALA A 172 2.45 0.77 -9.10
N CYS A 173 3.27 1.65 -9.70
CA CYS A 173 3.08 3.11 -9.56
C CYS A 173 1.77 3.59 -10.17
N TRP A 174 1.35 3.06 -11.33
CA TRP A 174 0.06 3.41 -11.93
C TRP A 174 -1.12 2.91 -11.10
N LEU A 175 -1.05 1.70 -10.55
CA LEU A 175 -2.06 1.16 -9.64
C LEU A 175 -2.18 2.03 -8.39
N LEU A 176 -1.06 2.49 -7.81
CA LEU A 176 -1.06 3.42 -6.69
C LEU A 176 -1.74 4.76 -7.01
N ILE A 177 -1.50 5.32 -8.20
CA ILE A 177 -2.17 6.55 -8.65
C ILE A 177 -3.67 6.30 -8.82
N ALA A 178 -4.05 5.24 -9.54
CA ALA A 178 -5.45 4.93 -9.81
C ALA A 178 -6.23 4.64 -8.52
N SER A 179 -5.67 3.83 -7.63
CA SER A 179 -6.26 3.47 -6.36
C SER A 179 -6.31 4.63 -5.35
N THR A 180 -5.68 5.76 -5.68
CA THR A 180 -5.75 7.01 -4.92
C THR A 180 -6.77 7.98 -5.53
N LEU A 181 -6.70 8.20 -6.84
CA LEU A 181 -7.59 9.13 -7.54
C LEU A 181 -9.04 8.65 -7.55
N VAL A 182 -9.27 7.34 -7.65
CA VAL A 182 -10.64 6.77 -7.63
C VAL A 182 -11.34 7.07 -6.29
N PRO A 183 -10.76 6.78 -5.11
CA PRO A 183 -11.34 7.20 -3.83
C PRO A 183 -11.58 8.70 -3.69
N MET A 184 -10.62 9.53 -4.12
CA MET A 184 -10.76 11.00 -4.07
C MET A 184 -11.91 11.48 -4.94
N ALA A 185 -11.99 10.99 -6.18
CA ALA A 185 -13.06 11.33 -7.12
C ALA A 185 -14.42 10.85 -6.62
N TRP A 186 -14.50 9.63 -6.06
CA TRP A 186 -15.72 9.12 -5.44
C TRP A 186 -16.16 10.04 -4.28
N THR A 187 -15.24 10.40 -3.39
CA THR A 187 -15.54 11.32 -2.29
C THR A 187 -16.08 12.66 -2.80
N LEU A 188 -15.43 13.27 -3.81
CA LEU A 188 -15.91 14.52 -4.42
C LEU A 188 -17.29 14.37 -5.06
N ALA A 189 -17.55 13.24 -5.70
CA ALA A 189 -18.83 12.97 -6.36
C ALA A 189 -19.99 12.84 -5.36
N GLU A 190 -19.72 12.37 -4.13
CA GLU A 190 -20.75 12.24 -3.08
C GLU A 190 -21.04 13.57 -2.36
N LEU A 191 -20.07 14.48 -2.25
CA LEU A 191 -20.22 15.75 -1.51
C LEU A 191 -21.46 16.59 -1.86
N PRO A 192 -21.92 16.69 -3.13
CA PRO A 192 -23.14 17.41 -3.50
C PRO A 192 -24.42 16.74 -3.00
N PHE A 193 -24.43 15.42 -2.86
CA PHE A 193 -25.61 14.63 -2.51
C PHE A 193 -25.72 14.36 -1.01
N ALA A 194 -24.58 14.15 -0.37
CA ALA A 194 -24.48 13.96 1.07
C ALA A 194 -23.23 14.69 1.57
N ARG A 195 -23.41 15.55 2.57
CA ARG A 195 -22.25 16.19 3.22
C ARG A 195 -21.72 15.28 4.32
N PRO A 196 -20.40 15.30 4.62
CA PRO A 196 -19.85 14.62 5.78
C PRO A 196 -20.62 15.06 7.03
N PRO A 197 -21.20 14.13 7.80
CA PRO A 197 -22.21 14.46 8.82
C PRO A 197 -21.62 15.12 10.07
N ASP A 198 -20.34 14.94 10.34
CA ASP A 198 -19.66 15.45 11.53
C ASP A 198 -18.18 15.75 11.28
N ALA A 199 -17.52 16.30 12.31
CA ALA A 199 -16.11 16.68 12.26
C ALA A 199 -15.17 15.49 12.02
N TYR A 200 -15.55 14.28 12.44
CA TYR A 200 -14.72 13.09 12.26
C TYR A 200 -14.72 12.64 10.80
N ALA A 201 -15.90 12.62 10.16
CA ALA A 201 -16.02 12.37 8.74
C ALA A 201 -15.27 13.43 7.92
N TRP A 202 -15.39 14.72 8.27
CA TRP A 202 -14.63 15.80 7.64
C TRP A 202 -13.11 15.61 7.79
N PHE A 203 -12.64 15.24 8.97
CA PHE A 203 -11.23 14.95 9.21
C PHE A 203 -10.72 13.82 8.31
N CYS A 204 -11.46 12.70 8.24
CA CYS A 204 -11.09 11.57 7.39
C CYS A 204 -11.04 11.95 5.91
N VAL A 205 -12.02 12.72 5.43
CA VAL A 205 -12.07 13.24 4.05
C VAL A 205 -10.86 14.12 3.77
N LEU A 206 -10.60 15.13 4.59
CA LEU A 206 -9.46 16.05 4.40
C LEU A 206 -8.13 15.31 4.41
N LEU A 207 -7.95 14.39 5.36
CA LEU A 207 -6.75 13.58 5.43
C LEU A 207 -6.59 12.70 4.19
N ALA A 208 -7.67 12.09 3.68
CA ALA A 208 -7.63 11.29 2.46
C ALA A 208 -7.18 12.12 1.25
N PHE A 209 -7.62 13.38 1.11
CA PHE A 209 -7.15 14.26 0.03
C PHE A 209 -5.67 14.63 0.18
N VAL A 210 -5.23 14.99 1.39
CA VAL A 210 -3.83 15.38 1.65
C VAL A 210 -2.90 14.19 1.45
N ALA A 211 -3.20 13.05 2.08
CA ALA A 211 -2.43 11.83 1.93
C ALA A 211 -2.47 11.32 0.48
N GLY A 212 -3.63 11.39 -0.17
CA GLY A 212 -3.80 11.02 -1.57
C GLY A 212 -2.94 11.87 -2.52
N ALA A 213 -2.93 13.19 -2.35
CA ALA A 213 -2.07 14.07 -3.14
C ALA A 213 -0.57 13.74 -2.97
N LEU A 214 -0.15 13.45 -1.73
CA LEU A 214 1.21 13.03 -1.43
C LEU A 214 1.56 11.69 -2.09
N ARG A 215 0.66 10.69 -2.01
CA ARG A 215 0.80 9.38 -2.65
C ARG A 215 0.92 9.49 -4.17
N VAL A 216 0.08 10.31 -4.82
CA VAL A 216 0.14 10.55 -6.27
C VAL A 216 1.47 11.19 -6.66
N ARG A 217 1.93 12.19 -5.88
CA ARG A 217 3.22 12.84 -6.13
C ARG A 217 4.37 11.84 -6.04
N GLU A 218 4.42 11.02 -4.99
CA GLU A 218 5.46 9.99 -4.82
C GLU A 218 5.44 8.96 -5.96
N ALA A 219 4.27 8.47 -6.32
CA ALA A 219 4.11 7.53 -7.43
C ALA A 219 4.58 8.14 -8.75
N TRP A 220 4.26 9.41 -8.99
CA TRP A 220 4.66 10.14 -10.18
C TRP A 220 6.18 10.34 -10.25
N THR A 221 6.81 10.74 -9.15
CA THR A 221 8.28 10.83 -9.06
C THR A 221 8.93 9.48 -9.32
N GLY A 222 8.33 8.39 -8.82
CA GLY A 222 8.76 7.02 -9.12
C GLY A 222 8.73 6.68 -10.62
N LEU A 223 7.64 7.04 -11.30
CA LEU A 223 7.52 6.85 -12.76
C LEU A 223 8.58 7.63 -13.54
N GLN A 224 8.84 8.88 -13.15
CA GLN A 224 9.87 9.72 -13.78
C GLN A 224 11.27 9.11 -13.59
N ALA A 225 11.58 8.61 -12.38
CA ALA A 225 12.85 7.96 -12.10
C ALA A 225 13.06 6.69 -12.93
N LEU A 226 12.01 5.90 -13.16
CA LEU A 226 12.07 4.71 -14.02
C LEU A 226 12.34 5.08 -15.47
N ALA A 227 11.62 6.07 -16.01
CA ALA A 227 11.82 6.54 -17.37
C ALA A 227 13.27 7.05 -17.58
N ALA A 228 13.82 7.77 -16.60
CA ALA A 228 15.21 8.24 -16.65
C ALA A 228 16.22 7.07 -16.66
N ARG A 229 15.97 6.00 -15.88
CA ARG A 229 16.82 4.80 -15.87
C ARG A 229 16.78 4.04 -17.19
N GLU A 230 15.59 3.89 -17.77
CA GLU A 230 15.41 3.27 -19.09
C GLU A 230 16.18 4.05 -20.17
N ALA A 231 16.05 5.38 -20.20
CA ALA A 231 16.78 6.23 -21.15
C ALA A 231 18.31 6.15 -20.98
N LEU A 232 18.81 6.06 -19.74
CA LEU A 232 20.24 5.87 -19.47
C LEU A 232 20.74 4.50 -19.93
N ALA A 233 19.94 3.44 -19.75
CA ALA A 233 20.28 2.11 -20.21
C ALA A 233 20.35 2.05 -21.75
N GLU A 234 19.36 2.62 -22.44
CA GLU A 234 19.34 2.73 -23.90
C GLU A 234 20.55 3.51 -24.44
N ALA A 235 20.90 4.63 -23.80
CA ALA A 235 22.08 5.41 -24.16
C ALA A 235 23.40 4.64 -23.95
N ALA A 236 23.51 3.88 -22.86
CA ALA A 236 24.69 3.05 -22.59
C ALA A 236 24.85 1.93 -23.63
N GLU A 237 23.76 1.28 -24.03
CA GLU A 237 23.77 0.25 -25.08
C GLU A 237 24.20 0.85 -26.43
N ALA A 238 23.71 2.04 -26.79
CA ALA A 238 24.10 2.72 -28.03
C ALA A 238 25.61 3.01 -28.10
N VAL A 239 26.23 3.40 -26.97
CA VAL A 239 27.68 3.65 -26.89
C VAL A 239 28.49 2.37 -27.06
N VAL A 240 28.03 1.24 -26.50
CA VAL A 240 28.71 -0.06 -26.64
C VAL A 240 28.68 -0.54 -28.09
N VAL A 241 27.58 -0.33 -28.81
CA VAL A 241 27.46 -0.70 -30.23
C VAL A 241 28.40 0.12 -31.12
N ASP A 242 28.58 1.41 -30.82
CA ASP A 242 29.45 2.29 -31.62
C ASP A 242 30.96 2.08 -31.34
N THR A 243 31.29 1.63 -30.12
CA THR A 243 32.68 1.37 -29.71
C THR A 243 33.17 -0.06 -29.95
N ALA A 244 32.27 -0.99 -30.26
CA ALA A 244 32.66 -2.34 -30.67
C ALA A 244 33.45 -2.25 -31.99
N PRO A 245 34.72 -2.70 -32.06
CA PRO A 245 35.48 -2.67 -33.30
C PRO A 245 34.69 -3.44 -34.35
N ARG A 246 34.32 -2.77 -35.45
CA ARG A 246 33.77 -3.42 -36.63
C ARG A 246 34.87 -4.32 -37.19
N THR A 247 34.98 -5.54 -36.67
CA THR A 247 35.66 -6.63 -37.35
C THR A 247 34.87 -6.83 -38.63
N VAL A 248 35.35 -6.22 -39.71
CA VAL A 248 34.93 -6.51 -41.07
C VAL A 248 35.33 -7.95 -41.30
N VAL A 249 34.45 -8.88 -40.93
CA VAL A 249 34.55 -10.26 -41.37
C VAL A 249 34.21 -10.21 -42.85
N SER A 250 35.24 -9.98 -43.66
CA SER A 250 35.25 -10.29 -45.08
C SER A 250 35.05 -11.80 -45.18
N CYS A 251 33.77 -12.22 -45.22
CA CYS A 251 33.41 -13.55 -45.64
C CYS A 251 33.72 -13.65 -47.13
N SER A 252 34.94 -14.05 -47.43
CA SER A 252 35.30 -14.64 -48.71
C SER A 252 34.36 -15.83 -48.92
N VAL A 253 33.40 -15.64 -49.82
CA VAL A 253 32.61 -16.71 -50.41
C VAL A 253 33.60 -17.65 -51.10
N GLN A 254 33.95 -18.75 -50.47
CA GLN A 254 34.46 -19.91 -51.17
C GLN A 254 33.51 -21.07 -50.92
N ALA A 255 32.70 -21.29 -51.96
CA ALA A 255 31.96 -22.49 -52.21
C ALA A 255 32.87 -23.72 -52.00
N LEU A 256 32.44 -24.65 -51.15
CA LEU A 256 32.84 -26.03 -51.28
C LEU A 256 31.57 -26.88 -51.34
N GLN A 257 31.16 -27.14 -52.58
CA GLN A 257 30.48 -28.36 -52.96
C GLN A 257 31.37 -29.54 -52.57
N VAL A 258 30.93 -30.44 -51.68
CA VAL A 258 31.32 -31.86 -51.77
C VAL A 258 30.13 -32.72 -51.34
N THR A 259 29.65 -33.45 -52.33
CA THR A 259 28.79 -34.63 -52.32
C THR A 259 29.18 -35.70 -51.30
N ARG A 260 28.21 -36.21 -50.52
CA ARG A 260 27.60 -37.55 -50.68
C ARG A 260 26.57 -37.82 -49.58
#